data_AF-A0A7S1UI52-F1
#
_entry.id   AF-A0A7S1UI52-F1
#
_cell.length_a   1.000
_cell.length_b   1.000
_cell.length_c   1.000
_cell.angle_alpha   90.00
_cell.angle_beta   90.00
_cell.angle_gamma   90.00
#
_symmetry.space_group_name_H-M   'P 1'
#
loop_
_entity.id
_entity.type
_entity.pdbx_description
1 polymer ?
#
loop_
_entity_poly.entity_id
_entity_poly.type
_entity_poly.pdbx_seq_one_letter_code
_entity_poly.pdbx_strand_id
1 'polypeptide(L)'
;MDAADVQRTPCGHFFARSGVRKGILPQILEELLSARKQAKRDMKNAPTAFEKAVQNGRQLALKVSANSVYGFTGATVGQLPCLPIASSVTSYGRDLLFKTKELVESHYTEANGYPADAKVVY
;
A
#
# COMPACT_ATOMS: atom_id res chain seq x y z
N MET A 1 -12.22 15.64 20.32
CA MET A 1 -11.85 14.36 19.69
C MET A 1 -11.35 13.50 20.81
N ASP A 2 -12.06 12.42 21.08
CA ASP A 2 -11.72 11.50 22.16
C ASP A 2 -10.61 10.55 21.70
N ALA A 3 -10.00 9.81 22.63
CA ALA A 3 -8.93 8.85 22.29
C ALA A 3 -9.38 7.78 21.29
N ALA A 4 -10.69 7.48 21.23
CA ALA A 4 -11.28 6.55 20.27
C ALA A 4 -11.32 7.11 18.84
N ASP A 5 -11.37 8.44 18.67
CA ASP A 5 -11.55 9.13 17.39
C ASP A 5 -10.28 9.23 16.56
N VAL A 6 -9.13 8.99 17.17
CA VAL A 6 -7.81 9.23 16.58
C VAL A 6 -6.96 7.96 16.58
N GLN A 7 -6.08 7.88 15.60
CA GLN A 7 -5.06 6.85 15.49
C GLN A 7 -3.68 7.52 15.47
N ARG A 8 -2.81 7.07 16.38
CA ARG A 8 -1.40 7.44 16.39
C ARG A 8 -0.62 6.52 15.44
N THR A 9 0.22 7.09 14.59
CA THR A 9 1.10 6.35 13.67
C THR A 9 2.40 5.96 14.36
N PRO A 10 3.19 5.01 13.80
CA PRO A 10 4.43 4.59 14.42
C PRO A 10 5.48 5.71 14.52
N CYS A 11 5.45 6.69 13.61
CA CYS A 11 6.28 7.89 13.68
C CYS A 11 5.68 9.02 14.53
N GLY A 12 4.57 8.78 15.24
CA GLY A 12 4.04 9.68 16.26
C GLY A 12 3.03 10.73 15.78
N HIS A 13 2.63 10.72 14.51
CA HIS A 13 1.58 11.61 14.00
C HIS A 13 0.18 11.07 14.35
N PHE A 14 -0.82 11.95 14.36
CA PHE A 14 -2.22 11.59 14.67
C PHE A 14 -3.11 11.84 13.47
N PHE A 15 -3.99 10.88 13.18
CA PHE A 15 -5.00 10.98 12.12
C PHE A 15 -6.37 10.62 12.69
N ALA A 16 -7.42 11.33 12.25
CA ALA A 16 -8.79 10.96 12.59
C ALA A 16 -9.17 9.61 11.95
N ARG A 17 -9.94 8.80 12.67
CA ARG A 17 -10.49 7.55 12.13
C ARG A 17 -11.61 7.83 11.12
N SER A 18 -11.87 6.85 10.26
CA SER A 18 -12.92 6.93 9.23
C SER A 18 -14.32 7.18 9.79
N GLY A 19 -14.60 6.72 11.03
CA GLY A 19 -15.86 6.99 11.72
C GLY A 19 -16.12 8.47 12.02
N VAL A 20 -15.07 9.30 12.08
CA VAL A 20 -15.18 10.75 12.23
C VAL A 20 -15.26 11.44 10.88
N ARG A 21 -14.34 11.10 9.96
CA ARG A 21 -14.30 11.66 8.61
C ARG A 21 -13.57 10.72 7.66
N LYS A 22 -14.19 10.44 6.51
CA LYS A 22 -13.49 9.79 5.40
C LYS A 22 -12.57 10.80 4.71
N GLY A 23 -11.28 10.50 4.64
CA GLY A 23 -10.30 11.36 3.97
C GLY A 23 -10.49 11.39 2.44
N ILE A 24 -9.98 12.44 1.79
CA ILE A 24 -10.06 12.59 0.33
C ILE A 24 -9.04 11.67 -0.38
N LEU A 25 -7.79 11.61 0.11
CA LEU A 25 -6.76 10.75 -0.50
C LEU A 25 -7.15 9.26 -0.52
N PRO A 26 -7.75 8.67 0.55
CA PRO A 26 -8.33 7.33 0.47
C PRO A 26 -9.37 7.15 -0.63
N GLN A 27 -10.25 8.14 -0.87
CA GLN A 27 -11.26 8.07 -1.94
C GLN A 27 -10.60 8.05 -3.33
N ILE A 28 -9.64 8.95 -3.57
CA ILE A 28 -8.87 8.99 -4.82
C ILE A 28 -8.14 7.65 -5.04
N LEU A 29 -7.53 7.09 -3.99
CA LEU A 29 -6.85 5.81 -4.06
C LEU A 29 -7.81 4.65 -4.34
N GLU A 30 -9.00 4.63 -3.73
CA GLU A 30 -10.05 3.63 -3.99
C GLU A 30 -10.44 3.61 -5.48
N GLU A 31 -10.62 4.79 -6.09
CA GLU A 31 -10.94 4.91 -7.52
C GLU A 31 -9.79 4.39 -8.40
N LEU A 32 -8.55 4.83 -8.14
CA LEU A 32 -7.37 4.39 -8.89
C LEU A 32 -7.14 2.87 -8.77
N LEU A 33 -7.32 2.31 -7.58
CA LEU A 33 -7.18 0.87 -7.33
C LEU A 33 -8.29 0.07 -8.01
N SER A 34 -9.52 0.58 -8.01
CA SER A 34 -10.66 -0.04 -8.71
C SER A 34 -10.42 -0.06 -10.23
N ALA A 35 -10.02 1.07 -10.80
CA ALA A 35 -9.66 1.16 -12.22
C ALA A 35 -8.50 0.21 -12.58
N ARG A 36 -7.48 0.13 -11.72
CA ARG A 36 -6.35 -0.79 -11.92
C ARG A 36 -6.79 -2.25 -11.85
N LYS A 37 -7.70 -2.58 -10.93
CA LYS A 37 -8.28 -3.93 -10.83
C LYS A 37 -9.01 -4.30 -12.12
N GLN A 38 -9.76 -3.37 -12.71
CA GLN A 38 -10.39 -3.57 -14.02
C GLN A 38 -9.34 -3.81 -15.11
N ALA A 39 -8.32 -2.94 -15.23
CA ALA A 39 -7.27 -3.11 -16.24
C ALA A 39 -6.53 -4.46 -16.12
N LYS A 40 -6.31 -4.96 -14.90
CA LYS A 40 -5.76 -6.31 -14.68
C LYS A 40 -6.71 -7.43 -15.12
N ARG A 41 -8.03 -7.26 -14.96
CA ARG A 41 -9.04 -8.21 -15.48
C ARG A 41 -9.03 -8.21 -17.00
N ASP A 42 -9.04 -7.03 -17.62
CA ASP A 42 -8.96 -6.87 -19.07
C ASP A 42 -7.68 -7.51 -19.62
N MET A 43 -6.55 -7.30 -18.95
CA MET A 43 -5.26 -7.94 -19.30
C MET A 43 -5.31 -9.47 -19.23
N LYS A 44 -6.03 -10.04 -18.26
CA LYS A 44 -6.18 -11.50 -18.15
C LYS A 44 -7.06 -12.06 -19.27
N ASN A 45 -8.06 -11.30 -19.70
CA ASN A 45 -9.03 -11.70 -20.70
C ASN A 45 -8.65 -11.30 -22.14
N ALA A 46 -7.54 -10.59 -22.32
CA ALA A 46 -7.08 -10.13 -23.62
C ALA A 46 -6.78 -11.32 -24.55
N PRO A 47 -7.38 -11.36 -25.76
CA PRO A 47 -7.29 -12.50 -26.68
C PRO A 47 -5.91 -12.61 -27.36
N THR A 48 -5.23 -11.49 -27.57
CA THR A 48 -3.94 -11.44 -28.27
C THR A 48 -2.81 -11.01 -27.34
N ALA A 49 -1.58 -11.44 -27.66
CA ALA A 49 -0.39 -11.01 -26.93
C ALA A 49 -0.20 -9.48 -27.00
N PHE A 50 -0.54 -8.87 -28.14
CA PHE A 50 -0.49 -7.42 -28.31
C PHE A 50 -1.49 -6.70 -27.40
N GLU A 51 -2.76 -7.11 -27.38
CA GLU A 51 -3.76 -6.51 -26.49
C GLU A 51 -3.41 -6.70 -25.01
N LYS A 52 -2.86 -7.87 -24.65
CA LYS A 52 -2.36 -8.13 -23.30
C LYS A 52 -1.24 -7.16 -22.92
N ALA A 53 -0.32 -6.85 -23.84
CA ALA A 53 0.73 -5.86 -23.61
C ALA A 53 0.16 -4.45 -23.41
N VAL A 54 -0.84 -4.05 -24.21
CA VAL A 54 -1.53 -2.76 -24.05
C VAL A 54 -2.21 -2.65 -22.69
N GLN A 55 -2.97 -3.68 -22.27
CA GLN A 55 -3.62 -3.69 -20.96
C GLN A 55 -2.61 -3.76 -19.81
N ASN A 56 -1.46 -4.40 -20.01
CA ASN A 56 -0.36 -4.32 -19.04
C ASN A 56 0.18 -2.89 -18.91
N GLY A 57 0.37 -2.17 -20.02
CA GLY A 57 0.73 -0.76 -20.02
C GLY A 57 -0.29 0.08 -19.22
N ARG A 58 -1.58 -0.15 -19.47
CA ARG A 58 -2.67 0.53 -18.75
C ARG A 58 -2.64 0.28 -17.24
N GLN A 59 -2.51 -0.97 -16.77
CA GLN A 59 -2.46 -1.24 -15.33
C GLN A 59 -1.19 -0.69 -14.67
N LEU A 60 -0.06 -0.64 -15.40
CA LEU A 60 1.18 -0.03 -14.93
C LEU A 60 1.04 1.47 -14.78
N ALA A 61 0.44 2.17 -15.76
CA ALA A 61 0.17 3.60 -15.66
C ALA A 61 -0.70 3.92 -14.43
N LEU A 62 -1.77 3.16 -14.20
CA LEU A 62 -2.62 3.31 -13.02
C LEU A 62 -1.88 3.03 -11.70
N LYS A 63 -0.96 2.05 -11.69
CA LYS A 63 -0.07 1.79 -10.54
C LYS A 63 0.82 3.00 -10.26
N VAL A 64 1.44 3.57 -11.29
CA VAL A 64 2.30 4.74 -11.17
C VAL A 64 1.50 5.92 -10.61
N SER A 65 0.32 6.20 -11.16
CA SER A 65 -0.56 7.27 -10.66
C SER A 65 -0.92 7.08 -9.18
N ALA A 66 -1.30 5.86 -8.75
CA ALA A 66 -1.59 5.58 -7.35
C ALA A 66 -0.37 5.80 -6.43
N ASN A 67 0.82 5.38 -6.86
CA ASN A 67 2.05 5.62 -6.13
C ASN A 67 2.42 7.11 -6.08
N SER A 68 2.14 7.85 -7.14
CA SER A 68 2.36 9.30 -7.18
C SER A 68 1.53 10.06 -6.16
N VAL A 69 0.37 9.53 -5.70
CA VAL A 69 -0.46 10.20 -4.68
C VAL A 69 0.29 10.36 -3.36
N TYR A 70 0.95 9.31 -2.85
CA TYR A 70 1.74 9.47 -1.62
C TYR A 70 3.00 10.30 -1.89
N GLY A 71 3.63 10.14 -3.06
CA GLY A 71 4.79 10.92 -3.47
C GLY A 71 4.51 12.42 -3.50
N PHE A 72 3.32 12.81 -3.97
CA PHE A 72 2.84 14.20 -3.96
C PHE A 72 2.81 14.78 -2.54
N THR A 73 2.38 14.00 -1.54
CA THR A 73 2.42 14.45 -0.14
C THR A 73 3.83 14.58 0.43
N GLY A 74 4.81 13.88 -0.15
CA GLY A 74 6.21 13.93 0.27
C GLY A 74 7.06 14.96 -0.47
N ALA A 75 6.56 15.53 -1.57
CA ALA A 75 7.31 16.46 -2.41
C ALA A 75 7.45 17.82 -1.73
N THR A 76 8.65 18.16 -1.28
CA THR A 76 8.96 19.45 -0.64
C THR A 76 8.96 20.61 -1.63
N VAL A 77 9.30 20.35 -2.89
CA VAL A 77 9.12 21.27 -4.02
C VAL A 77 7.83 20.88 -4.74
N GLY A 78 6.72 21.49 -4.34
CA GLY A 78 5.39 21.17 -4.84
C GLY A 78 4.31 22.07 -4.23
N GLN A 79 3.08 21.94 -4.71
CA GLN A 79 1.97 22.81 -4.30
C GLN A 79 1.37 22.45 -2.93
N LEU A 80 1.54 21.20 -2.45
CA LEU A 80 0.91 20.73 -1.21
C LEU A 80 1.77 19.68 -0.45
N PRO A 81 2.94 20.08 0.08
CA PRO A 81 3.73 19.18 0.92
C PRO A 81 3.00 18.84 2.22
N CYS A 82 2.89 17.55 2.53
CA CYS A 82 2.35 17.03 3.78
C CYS A 82 3.23 15.87 4.29
N LEU A 83 4.42 16.23 4.78
CA LEU A 83 5.39 15.28 5.33
C LEU A 83 4.83 14.32 6.38
N PRO A 84 3.88 14.71 7.27
CA PRO A 84 3.27 13.77 8.21
C PRO A 84 2.59 12.56 7.56
N ILE A 85 1.99 12.75 6.38
CA ILE A 85 1.40 11.64 5.62
C ILE A 85 2.51 10.76 5.06
N ALA A 86 3.46 11.35 4.34
CA ALA A 86 4.55 10.61 3.70
C ALA A 86 5.40 9.82 4.72
N SER A 87 5.77 10.45 5.84
CA SER A 87 6.52 9.81 6.92
C SER A 87 5.75 8.65 7.54
N SER A 88 4.45 8.83 7.80
CA SER A 88 3.58 7.79 8.35
C SER A 88 3.43 6.60 7.44
N VAL A 89 3.26 6.81 6.13
CA VAL A 89 3.19 5.74 5.12
C VAL A 89 4.47 4.90 5.14
N THR A 90 5.65 5.53 5.11
CA THR A 90 6.91 4.78 5.15
C THR A 90 7.14 4.07 6.49
N SER A 91 6.67 4.66 7.60
CA SER A 91 6.79 4.05 8.92
C SER A 91 5.94 2.79 9.03
N TYR A 92 4.67 2.85 8.61
CA TYR A 92 3.84 1.65 8.52
C TYR A 92 4.43 0.60 7.57
N GLY A 93 5.01 1.02 6.44
CA GLY A 93 5.66 0.10 5.51
C GLY A 93 6.81 -0.69 6.16
N ARG A 94 7.68 -0.02 6.92
CA ARG A 94 8.77 -0.68 7.67
C ARG A 94 8.23 -1.63 8.73
N ASP A 95 7.27 -1.18 9.54
CA ASP A 95 6.68 -2.01 10.60
C ASP A 95 6.04 -3.28 10.04
N LEU A 96 5.27 -3.16 8.95
CA LEU A 96 4.64 -4.29 8.29
C LEU A 96 5.65 -5.25 7.68
N LEU A 97 6.74 -4.74 7.10
CA LEU A 97 7.81 -5.55 6.54
C LEU A 97 8.45 -6.42 7.63
N PHE A 98 8.86 -5.82 8.76
CA PHE A 98 9.48 -6.56 9.85
C PHE A 98 8.52 -7.55 10.51
N LYS A 99 7.26 -7.16 10.74
CA LYS A 99 6.23 -8.08 11.25
C LYS A 99 5.98 -9.26 10.32
N THR A 100 5.99 -9.03 9.01
CA THR A 100 5.81 -10.10 8.03
C THR A 100 6.98 -11.07 8.07
N LYS A 101 8.22 -10.56 8.13
CA LYS A 101 9.42 -11.39 8.30
C LYS A 101 9.32 -12.24 9.57
N GLU A 102 9.06 -11.62 10.71
CA GLU A 102 8.95 -12.29 12.00
C GLU A 102 7.85 -13.36 11.99
N LEU A 103 6.70 -13.06 11.40
CA LEU A 103 5.60 -14.02 11.29
C LEU A 103 5.98 -15.24 10.44
N VAL A 104 6.70 -15.04 9.33
CA VAL A 104 7.16 -16.15 8.47
C VAL A 104 8.18 -17.02 9.20
N GLU A 105 9.21 -16.40 9.81
CA GLU A 105 10.30 -17.13 10.46
C GLU A 105 9.87 -17.81 11.78
N SER A 106 8.85 -17.29 12.46
CA SER A 106 8.32 -17.91 13.69
C SER A 106 7.26 -18.99 13.42
N HIS A 107 6.50 -18.88 12.33
CA HIS A 107 5.43 -19.82 12.01
C HIS A 107 5.95 -21.08 11.30
N TYR A 108 6.80 -20.92 10.30
CA TYR A 108 7.29 -22.04 9.49
C TYR A 108 8.59 -22.60 10.07
N THR A 109 8.46 -23.34 11.17
CA THR A 109 9.59 -23.94 11.90
C THR A 109 9.43 -25.45 12.09
N GLU A 110 10.53 -26.17 12.28
CA GLU A 110 10.51 -27.59 12.64
C GLU A 110 9.73 -27.84 13.93
N ALA A 111 9.84 -26.91 14.90
CA ALA A 111 9.08 -26.94 16.15
C ALA A 111 7.55 -26.88 15.93
N ASN A 112 7.09 -26.24 14.85
CA ASN A 112 5.68 -26.17 14.47
C ASN A 112 5.26 -27.29 13.49
N GLY A 113 6.11 -28.31 13.28
CA GLY A 113 5.82 -29.48 12.45
C GLY A 113 6.11 -29.28 10.95
N TYR A 114 6.85 -28.24 10.58
CA TYR A 114 7.31 -28.07 9.19
C TYR A 114 8.61 -28.84 8.92
N PRO A 115 8.94 -29.16 7.65
CA PRO A 115 10.14 -29.95 7.32
C PRO A 115 11.48 -29.27 7.58
N ALA A 116 11.49 -27.95 7.73
CA ALA A 116 12.68 -27.12 7.98
C ALA A 116 12.27 -25.74 8.50
N ASP A 117 13.21 -25.05 9.14
CA ASP A 117 13.04 -23.65 9.53
C ASP A 117 13.13 -22.70 8.34
N ALA A 118 12.08 -21.93 8.12
CA ALA A 118 12.05 -20.90 7.10
C ALA A 118 12.94 -19.71 7.49
N LYS A 119 13.68 -19.20 6.51
CA LYS A 119 14.53 -18.02 6.67
C LYS A 119 14.26 -17.04 5.53
N VAL A 120 13.95 -15.78 5.89
CA VAL A 120 13.74 -14.73 4.90
C VAL A 120 15.09 -14.21 4.44
N VAL A 121 15.38 -14.39 3.15
CA VAL A 121 16.69 -14.06 2.53
C VAL A 121 16.71 -12.74 1.77
N TYR A 122 15.54 -12.19 1.41
CA TYR A 122 15.39 -10.88 0.77
C TYR A 122 13.98 -10.32 1.00
#